data_AF-A0A957GIJ2-F1
#
_entry.id   AF-A0A957GIJ2-F1
#
_cell.length_a   1.000
_cell.length_b   1.000
_cell.length_c   1.000
_cell.angle_alpha   90.00
_cell.angle_beta   90.00
_cell.angle_gamma   90.00
#
_symmetry.space_group_name_H-M   'P 1'
#
loop_
_entity.id
_entity.type
_entity.pdbx_description
1 polymer ?
#
loop_
_entity_poly.entity_id
_entity_poly.type
_entity_poly.pdbx_seq_one_letter_code
_entity_poly.pdbx_strand_id
1 'polypeptide(L)'
;ILQDPALPWPAIHPSAWVTERRYNERDLAESLGDFLRERQASLAWLDDLHNPDFTLTATHPAGFVISAGDMLMSWVAHDMLHIRQLNELHYQWLGVQERPFSPLYAGEW
;
A
#
# COMPACT_ATOMS: atom_id res chain seq x y z
N ILE A 1 8.92 11.67 8.84
CA ILE A 1 9.40 10.67 9.82
C ILE A 1 10.63 9.90 9.36
N LEU A 2 10.60 9.18 8.22
CA LEU A 2 11.75 8.35 7.80
C LEU A 2 12.95 9.14 7.28
N GLN A 3 12.73 10.31 6.68
CA GLN A 3 13.80 11.22 6.28
C GLN A 3 14.13 12.24 7.39
N ASP A 4 13.08 12.81 7.99
CA ASP A 4 13.19 13.74 9.12
C ASP A 4 11.89 13.64 9.96
N PRO A 5 11.96 13.34 11.27
CA PRO A 5 10.80 13.32 12.17
C PRO A 5 10.27 14.72 12.53
N ALA A 6 11.05 15.79 12.33
CA ALA A 6 10.63 17.16 12.62
C ALA A 6 9.79 17.79 11.50
N LEU A 7 9.80 17.21 10.29
CA LEU A 7 8.95 17.67 9.19
C LEU A 7 7.46 17.41 9.48
N PRO A 8 6.58 18.33 9.05
CA PRO A 8 5.15 18.12 9.19
C PRO A 8 4.70 16.88 8.41
N TRP A 9 3.68 16.21 8.94
CA TRP A 9 3.04 15.10 8.23
C TRP A 9 2.44 15.60 6.91
N PRO A 10 2.72 14.93 5.79
CA PRO A 10 2.11 15.30 4.52
C PRO A 10 0.59 15.10 4.62
N ALA A 11 -0.17 16.07 4.10
CA ALA A 11 -1.62 15.94 4.04
C ALA A 11 -2.01 14.80 3.11
N ILE A 12 -2.91 13.93 3.58
CA ILE A 12 -3.48 12.84 2.78
C ILE A 12 -5.01 12.87 2.85
N HIS A 13 -5.67 12.59 1.72
CA HIS A 13 -7.12 12.40 1.64
C HIS A 13 -7.45 11.08 0.89
N PRO A 14 -7.13 9.91 1.47
CA PRO A 14 -7.12 8.65 0.73
C PRO A 14 -8.46 8.33 0.04
N SER A 15 -9.58 8.41 0.76
CA SER A 15 -10.90 8.06 0.22
C SER A 15 -11.35 8.97 -0.92
N ALA A 16 -11.03 10.27 -0.85
CA ALA A 16 -11.38 11.23 -1.88
C ALA A 16 -10.48 11.11 -3.12
N TRP A 17 -9.18 10.88 -2.90
CA TRP A 17 -8.22 10.78 -4.00
C TRP A 17 -8.48 9.61 -4.94
N VAL A 18 -9.12 8.53 -4.48
CA VAL A 18 -9.48 7.40 -5.34
C VAL A 18 -10.31 7.85 -6.55
N THR A 19 -11.26 8.77 -6.34
CA THR A 19 -12.14 9.29 -7.40
C THR A 19 -11.61 10.59 -8.00
N GLU A 20 -11.17 11.54 -7.18
CA GLU A 20 -10.71 12.86 -7.63
C GLU A 20 -9.53 12.77 -8.61
N ARG A 21 -8.65 11.78 -8.43
CA ARG A 21 -7.48 11.57 -9.29
C ARG A 21 -7.74 10.61 -10.44
N ARG A 22 -9.00 10.15 -10.59
CA ARG A 22 -9.51 9.35 -11.71
C ARG A 22 -8.64 8.11 -11.99
N TYR A 23 -8.22 7.39 -10.94
CA TYR A 23 -7.29 6.26 -11.12
C TYR A 23 -7.85 5.16 -12.02
N ASN A 24 -9.16 4.90 -11.96
CA ASN A 24 -9.82 3.90 -12.80
C ASN A 24 -9.90 4.26 -14.29
N GLU A 25 -9.56 5.50 -14.65
CA GLU A 25 -9.52 5.96 -16.04
C GLU A 25 -8.12 5.94 -16.63
N ARG A 26 -7.10 5.60 -15.83
CA ARG A 26 -5.72 5.51 -16.27
C ARG A 26 -5.48 4.19 -16.96
N ASP A 27 -4.45 4.14 -17.79
CA ASP A 27 -3.96 2.88 -18.32
C ASP A 27 -3.37 2.04 -17.17
N LEU A 28 -3.82 0.79 -17.07
CA LEU A 28 -3.43 -0.11 -15.99
C LEU A 28 -1.96 -0.53 -16.10
N ALA A 29 -1.48 -0.78 -17.32
CA ALA A 29 -0.11 -1.24 -17.54
C ALA A 29 0.90 -0.12 -17.23
N GLU A 30 0.59 1.11 -17.63
CA GLU A 30 1.36 2.30 -17.28
C GLU A 30 1.37 2.52 -15.77
N SER A 31 0.20 2.48 -15.12
CA SER A 31 0.06 2.68 -13.67
C SER A 31 0.84 1.63 -12.86
N LEU A 32 0.81 0.36 -13.29
CA LEU A 32 1.60 -0.71 -12.69
C LEU A 32 3.10 -0.48 -12.92
N GLY A 33 3.48 -0.06 -14.12
CA GLY A 33 4.87 0.28 -14.44
C GLY A 33 5.41 1.42 -13.56
N ASP A 34 4.61 2.47 -13.34
CA ASP A 34 4.94 3.57 -12.43
C ASP A 34 5.10 3.10 -11.00
N PHE A 35 4.15 2.30 -10.50
CA PHE A 35 4.22 1.74 -9.14
C PHE A 35 5.49 0.91 -8.92
N LEU A 36 5.85 0.06 -9.89
CA LEU A 36 7.05 -0.77 -9.80
C LEU A 36 8.33 0.06 -9.85
N ARG A 37 8.39 1.13 -10.67
CA ARG A 37 9.52 2.06 -10.69
C ARG A 37 9.67 2.79 -9.35
N GLU A 38 8.58 3.31 -8.81
CA GLU A 38 8.59 3.99 -7.51
C GLU A 38 9.01 3.03 -6.39
N ARG A 39 8.57 1.76 -6.44
CA ARG A 39 9.02 0.74 -5.48
C ARG A 39 10.52 0.53 -5.53
N GLN A 40 11.09 0.41 -6.73
CA GLN A 40 12.55 0.25 -6.88
C GLN A 40 13.32 1.48 -6.39
N ALA A 41 12.83 2.68 -6.68
CA ALA A 41 13.42 3.91 -6.16
C ALA A 41 13.38 3.98 -4.62
N SER A 42 12.25 3.59 -4.02
CA SER A 42 12.10 3.50 -2.57
C SER A 42 13.07 2.50 -1.93
N LEU A 43 13.27 1.33 -2.55
CA LEU A 43 14.20 0.32 -2.06
C LEU A 43 15.66 0.78 -2.17
N ALA A 44 16.05 1.35 -3.32
CA ALA A 44 17.39 1.91 -3.50
C ALA A 44 17.69 3.01 -2.47
N TRP A 45 16.71 3.89 -2.21
CA TRP A 45 16.84 4.91 -1.18
C TRP A 45 17.01 4.31 0.23
N LEU A 46 16.29 3.25 0.58
CA LEU A 46 16.44 2.57 1.86
C LEU A 46 17.82 1.92 2.01
N ASP A 47 18.34 1.31 0.94
CA ASP A 47 19.67 0.67 0.91
C ASP A 47 20.80 1.70 1.07
N ASP A 48 20.59 2.95 0.63
CA ASP A 48 21.54 4.05 0.76
C ASP A 48 21.58 4.68 2.17
N LEU A 49 20.66 4.32 3.07
CA LEU A 49 20.64 4.86 4.44
C LEU A 49 21.80 4.31 5.28
N HIS A 50 22.64 5.21 5.79
CA HIS A 50 23.77 4.87 6.65
C HIS A 50 23.38 4.97 8.13
N ASN A 51 23.33 3.82 8.83
CA ASN A 51 22.96 3.72 10.25
C ASN A 51 21.65 4.46 10.63
N PRO A 52 20.53 4.19 9.94
CA PRO A 52 19.25 4.82 10.29
C PRO A 52 18.79 4.41 11.70
N ASP A 53 18.34 5.40 12.48
CA ASP A 53 17.68 5.14 13.76
C ASP A 53 16.18 4.94 13.57
N PHE A 54 15.76 3.68 13.44
CA PHE A 54 14.36 3.31 13.29
C PHE A 54 13.51 3.50 14.57
N THR A 55 14.14 3.83 15.71
CA THR A 55 13.44 4.07 16.96
C THR A 55 12.95 5.51 17.09
N LEU A 56 13.38 6.42 16.21
CA LEU A 56 12.91 7.80 16.16
C LEU A 56 11.39 7.84 16.00
N THR A 57 10.73 8.63 16.84
CA THR A 57 9.28 8.75 16.87
C THR A 57 8.79 10.12 16.44
N ALA A 58 7.55 10.17 15.95
CA ALA A 58 6.82 11.42 15.75
C ALA A 58 5.35 11.26 16.17
N THR A 59 4.74 12.34 16.65
CA THR A 59 3.31 12.39 16.95
C THR A 59 2.52 12.58 15.66
N HIS A 60 1.66 11.62 15.33
CA HIS A 60 0.73 11.72 14.21
C HIS A 60 -0.44 12.67 14.56
N PRO A 61 -0.99 13.45 13.62
CA PRO A 61 -2.10 14.37 13.89
C PRO A 61 -3.37 13.71 14.47
N ALA A 62 -3.52 12.40 14.27
CA ALA A 62 -4.61 11.61 14.85
C ALA A 62 -4.41 11.26 16.34
N GLY A 63 -3.34 11.72 16.99
CA GLY A 63 -3.13 11.63 18.43
C GLY A 63 -2.34 10.41 18.91
N PHE A 64 -1.73 9.64 18.03
CA PHE A 64 -0.84 8.52 18.38
C PHE A 64 0.63 8.84 18.08
N VAL A 65 1.54 8.11 18.73
CA VAL A 65 2.99 8.16 18.44
C VAL A 65 3.35 6.95 17.61
N ILE A 66 4.20 7.15 16.61
CA ILE A 66 4.66 6.11 15.71
C ILE A 66 6.17 6.25 15.50
N SER A 67 6.90 5.13 15.48
CA SER A 67 8.33 5.13 15.14
C SER A 67 8.57 5.04 13.63
N ALA A 68 9.78 5.38 13.20
CA ALA A 68 10.25 5.14 11.84
C ALA A 68 10.13 3.64 11.47
N GLY A 69 10.47 2.73 12.37
CA GLY A 69 10.31 1.29 12.17
C GLY A 69 8.85 0.86 12.02
N ASP A 70 7.94 1.40 12.84
CA ASP A 70 6.50 1.13 12.72
C ASP A 70 5.97 1.57 11.35
N MET A 71 6.41 2.73 10.85
CA MET A 71 6.01 3.23 9.52
C MET A 71 6.48 2.28 8.40
N LEU A 72 7.75 1.86 8.43
CA LEU A 72 8.30 0.96 7.42
C LEU A 72 7.57 -0.40 7.41
N MET A 73 7.34 -0.97 8.60
CA MET A 73 6.55 -2.20 8.75
C MET A 73 5.12 -2.01 8.22
N SER A 74 4.50 -0.87 8.52
CA SER A 74 3.15 -0.55 8.06
C SER A 74 3.06 -0.52 6.54
N TRP A 75 4.08 -0.05 5.82
CA TRP A 75 4.08 -0.08 4.35
C TRP A 75 4.02 -1.50 3.80
N VAL A 76 4.85 -2.40 4.34
CA VAL A 76 4.86 -3.81 3.92
C VAL A 76 3.53 -4.50 4.27
N ALA A 77 3.01 -4.24 5.48
CA ALA A 77 1.71 -4.76 5.88
C ALA A 77 0.59 -4.25 4.96
N HIS A 78 0.64 -2.98 4.55
CA HIS A 78 -0.33 -2.38 3.65
C HIS A 78 -0.30 -3.00 2.25
N ASP A 79 0.89 -3.32 1.73
CA ASP A 79 1.03 -4.08 0.48
C ASP A 79 0.31 -5.44 0.59
N MET A 80 0.49 -6.16 1.70
CA MET A 80 -0.20 -7.43 1.94
C MET A 80 -1.72 -7.29 1.99
N LEU A 81 -2.23 -6.23 2.63
CA LEU A 81 -3.67 -5.95 2.70
C LEU A 81 -4.26 -5.69 1.31
N HIS A 82 -3.56 -4.95 0.45
CA HIS A 82 -4.03 -4.69 -0.90
C HIS A 82 -3.92 -5.92 -1.82
N ILE A 83 -2.86 -6.72 -1.71
CA ILE A 83 -2.76 -7.99 -2.44
C ILE A 83 -3.91 -8.92 -2.03
N ARG A 84 -4.25 -8.98 -0.74
CA ARG A 84 -5.41 -9.73 -0.27
C ARG A 84 -6.71 -9.23 -0.92
N GLN A 85 -6.94 -7.93 -0.97
CA GLN A 85 -8.13 -7.34 -1.60
C GLN A 85 -8.21 -7.67 -3.10
N LEU A 86 -7.08 -7.60 -3.82
CA LEU A 86 -7.03 -7.99 -5.23
C LEU A 86 -7.36 -9.47 -5.40
N ASN A 87 -6.78 -10.35 -4.58
CA ASN A 87 -7.06 -11.78 -4.68
C ASN A 87 -8.52 -12.12 -4.40
N GLU A 88 -9.15 -11.42 -3.44
CA GLU A 88 -10.58 -11.53 -3.16
C GLU A 88 -11.43 -11.16 -4.38
N LEU A 89 -11.12 -10.04 -5.03
CA LEU A 89 -11.84 -9.60 -6.22
C LEU A 89 -11.71 -10.60 -7.37
N HIS A 90 -10.50 -11.15 -7.56
CA HIS A 90 -10.27 -12.20 -8.56
C HIS A 90 -11.03 -13.50 -8.24
N TYR A 91 -11.06 -13.91 -6.97
CA TYR A 91 -11.84 -15.07 -6.52
C TYR A 91 -13.34 -14.89 -6.79
N GLN A 92 -13.90 -13.71 -6.45
CA GLN A 92 -15.30 -13.38 -6.72
C GLN A 92 -15.59 -13.31 -8.22
N TRP A 93 -14.70 -12.70 -9.01
CA TRP A 93 -14.83 -12.61 -10.47
C TRP A 93 -14.84 -14.00 -11.11
N LEU A 94 -13.94 -14.90 -10.71
CA LEU A 94 -13.90 -16.29 -11.17
C LEU A 94 -15.25 -16.99 -10.92
N GLY A 95 -15.81 -16.84 -9.71
CA GLY A 95 -17.11 -17.41 -9.36
C GLY A 95 -18.28 -16.87 -10.18
N VAL A 96 -18.17 -15.66 -10.73
CA VAL A 96 -19.15 -15.11 -11.69
C VAL A 96 -18.94 -15.66 -13.09
N GLN A 97 -17.69 -15.75 -13.56
CA GLN A 97 -17.37 -16.22 -14.91
C GLN A 97 -17.72 -17.70 -15.12
N GLU A 98 -17.45 -18.54 -14.13
CA GLU A 98 -17.55 -20.01 -14.26
C GLU A 98 -18.93 -20.58 -13.88
N ARG A 99 -19.98 -19.75 -13.86
CA ARG A 99 -21.33 -20.25 -13.57
C ARG A 99 -21.77 -21.28 -14.62
N PRO A 100 -22.43 -22.39 -14.22
CA PRO A 100 -23.00 -22.65 -12.88
C PRO A 100 -22.07 -23.42 -11.93
N PHE A 101 -20.78 -23.56 -12.22
CA PHE A 101 -19.85 -24.32 -11.37
C PHE A 101 -19.49 -23.55 -10.09
N SER A 102 -19.08 -24.28 -9.06
CA SER A 102 -18.76 -23.72 -7.73
C SER A 102 -17.35 -24.13 -7.30
N PRO A 103 -16.55 -23.19 -6.78
CA PRO A 103 -15.22 -23.48 -6.23
C PRO A 103 -15.28 -24.05 -4.81
N LEU A 104 -16.43 -24.54 -4.32
CA LEU A 104 -16.63 -24.98 -2.93
C LEU A 104 -15.53 -25.91 -2.38
N TYR A 105 -14.95 -26.76 -3.23
CA TYR A 105 -13.85 -27.65 -2.82
C TYR A 105 -12.59 -26.90 -2.35
N ALA A 106 -12.34 -25.69 -2.87
CA ALA A 106 -11.20 -24.86 -2.48
C ALA A 106 -11.41 -24.15 -1.12
N GLY A 107 -12.63 -24.16 -0.57
CA GLY A 107 -13.00 -23.45 0.67
C GLY A 107 -13.65 -22.08 0.42
N GLU A 108 -13.96 -21.40 1.52
CA GLU A 108 -14.48 -20.02 1.50
C GLU A 108 -13.33 -19.01 1.57
N TRP A 109 -13.58 -17.80 1.06
CA TRP A 109 -12.67 -16.66 1.07
C TRP A 109 -13.15 -15.59 2.05
#